data_AF-A0A9D9GSE6-F1
#
_entry.id   AF-A0A9D9GSE6-F1
#
_cell.length_a   1.000
_cell.length_b   1.000
_cell.length_c   1.000
_cell.angle_alpha   90.00
_cell.angle_beta   90.00
_cell.angle_gamma   90.00
#
_symmetry.space_group_name_H-M   'P 1'
#
loop_
_entity.id
_entity.type
_entity.pdbx_description
1 polymer ?
#
loop_
_entity_poly.entity_id
_entity_poly.type
_entity_poly.pdbx_seq_one_letter_code
_entity_poly.pdbx_strand_id
1 'polypeptide(L)'
;AVQKKVNFLSSSDKTIVGKLDMVILNISKALSKLPLNYHGDYSEIDEINRASDTLNFYRAGFVNSNSLTMPFKRTRSFESEPMMLDDEIFSDDQDLVDFIEKETNAYSQAAIEEFMMKHFADKKTITSEDIHLEKLDDLILLILATVNGQFGKTFYKIDYIDNSLLNGEYEIPKYRFTKKGK
;
A
#
# COMPACT_ATOMS: atom_id res chain seq x y z
N ALA A 1 -11.91 -44.41 -27.88
CA ALA A 1 -11.23 -43.16 -27.47
C ALA A 1 -11.68 -41.93 -28.28
N VAL A 2 -11.97 -42.05 -29.58
CA VAL A 2 -12.38 -40.92 -30.44
C VAL A 2 -13.81 -40.43 -30.13
N GLN A 3 -14.75 -41.32 -29.80
CA GLN A 3 -16.15 -40.95 -29.52
C GLN A 3 -16.35 -40.05 -28.28
N LYS A 4 -15.49 -40.18 -27.24
CA LYS A 4 -15.55 -39.30 -26.05
C LYS A 4 -15.15 -37.85 -26.38
N LYS A 5 -14.19 -37.65 -27.30
CA LYS A 5 -13.80 -36.31 -27.77
C LYS A 5 -14.89 -35.70 -28.65
N VAL A 6 -15.56 -36.50 -29.47
CA VAL A 6 -16.65 -36.03 -30.35
C VAL A 6 -17.90 -35.64 -29.54
N ASN A 7 -18.24 -36.37 -28.47
CA ASN A 7 -19.34 -35.96 -27.57
C ASN A 7 -19.03 -34.69 -26.75
N PHE A 8 -17.76 -34.41 -26.43
CA PHE A 8 -17.37 -33.15 -25.77
C PHE A 8 -17.55 -31.93 -26.69
N LEU A 9 -17.43 -32.13 -28.01
CA LEU A 9 -17.53 -31.08 -29.01
C LEU A 9 -18.96 -30.93 -29.59
N SER A 10 -19.78 -31.98 -29.52
CA SER A 10 -21.07 -32.06 -30.22
C SER A 10 -22.30 -31.78 -29.35
N SER A 11 -22.20 -31.76 -28.02
CA SER A 11 -23.29 -31.33 -27.15
C SER A 11 -22.98 -29.97 -26.53
N SER A 12 -23.16 -28.94 -27.36
CA SER A 12 -23.81 -27.67 -27.03
C SER A 12 -23.52 -27.06 -25.66
N ASP A 13 -22.68 -26.03 -25.67
CA ASP A 13 -22.90 -24.74 -25.03
C ASP A 13 -23.83 -24.74 -23.78
N LYS A 14 -23.40 -25.46 -22.74
CA LYS A 14 -23.66 -25.06 -21.36
C LYS A 14 -22.36 -24.41 -20.93
N THR A 15 -22.36 -23.08 -21.09
CA THR A 15 -21.27 -22.14 -20.92
C THR A 15 -20.20 -22.61 -19.94
N ILE A 16 -18.93 -22.39 -20.26
CA ILE A 16 -17.81 -22.51 -19.30
C ILE A 16 -18.17 -21.84 -17.96
N VAL A 17 -18.97 -20.76 -18.02
CA VAL A 17 -19.62 -20.09 -16.89
C VAL A 17 -20.44 -21.03 -16.02
N GLY A 18 -21.37 -21.83 -16.57
CA GLY A 18 -22.16 -22.77 -15.76
C GLY A 18 -21.34 -23.89 -15.11
N LYS A 19 -20.20 -24.25 -15.70
CA LYS A 19 -19.24 -25.18 -15.06
C LYS A 19 -18.47 -24.50 -13.92
N LEU A 20 -18.07 -23.24 -14.10
CA LEU A 20 -17.45 -22.42 -13.06
C LEU A 20 -18.40 -22.14 -11.90
N ASP A 21 -19.66 -21.82 -12.19
CA ASP A 21 -20.71 -21.61 -11.19
C ASP A 21 -20.88 -22.84 -10.31
N MET A 22 -20.87 -24.04 -10.90
CA MET A 22 -20.93 -25.29 -10.16
C MET A 22 -19.70 -25.51 -9.27
N VAL A 23 -18.50 -25.15 -9.72
CA VAL A 23 -17.29 -25.26 -8.91
C VAL A 23 -17.32 -24.29 -7.73
N ILE A 24 -17.68 -23.02 -7.98
CA ILE A 24 -17.80 -21.97 -6.95
C ILE A 24 -18.89 -22.34 -5.93
N LEU A 25 -20.03 -22.85 -6.38
CA LEU A 25 -21.12 -23.29 -5.51
C LEU A 25 -20.68 -24.43 -4.59
N ASN A 26 -19.89 -25.39 -5.10
CA ASN A 26 -19.40 -26.51 -4.31
C ASN A 26 -18.37 -26.06 -3.27
N ILE A 27 -17.46 -25.14 -3.60
CA ILE A 27 -16.53 -24.53 -2.64
C ILE A 27 -17.33 -23.77 -1.55
N SER A 28 -18.29 -22.95 -1.95
CA SER A 28 -19.13 -22.18 -1.01
C SER A 28 -19.90 -23.08 -0.03
N LYS A 29 -20.46 -24.20 -0.52
CA LYS A 29 -21.13 -25.20 0.33
C LYS A 29 -20.18 -25.94 1.27
N ALA A 30 -18.92 -26.13 0.89
CA ALA A 30 -17.91 -26.73 1.75
C ALA A 30 -17.54 -25.75 2.88
N LEU A 31 -17.31 -24.48 2.53
CA LEU A 31 -17.00 -23.41 3.48
C LEU A 31 -18.15 -23.13 4.46
N SER A 32 -19.40 -23.15 4.00
CA SER A 32 -20.56 -22.90 4.85
C SER A 32 -20.82 -23.98 5.92
N LYS A 33 -20.19 -25.15 5.80
CA LYS A 33 -20.27 -26.22 6.80
C LYS A 33 -19.22 -26.07 7.90
N LEU A 34 -18.25 -25.17 7.72
CA LEU A 34 -17.25 -24.88 8.72
C LEU A 34 -17.84 -23.93 9.77
N PRO A 35 -17.40 -24.02 11.03
CA PRO A 35 -17.77 -23.03 12.03
C PRO A 35 -17.29 -21.63 11.60
N LEU A 36 -18.04 -20.59 11.97
CA LEU A 36 -17.75 -19.19 11.61
C LEU A 36 -16.34 -18.71 12.00
N ASN A 37 -15.69 -19.40 12.95
CA ASN A 37 -14.33 -19.14 13.43
C ASN A 37 -13.37 -20.30 13.09
N TYR A 38 -13.45 -20.81 11.87
CA TYR A 38 -12.54 -21.87 11.41
C TYR A 38 -11.14 -21.30 11.13
N HIS A 39 -10.18 -21.67 11.96
CA HIS A 39 -8.75 -21.32 11.85
C HIS A 39 -7.88 -22.46 11.29
N GLY A 40 -8.49 -23.52 10.76
CA GLY A 40 -7.77 -24.63 10.13
C GLY A 40 -7.31 -24.29 8.71
N ASP A 41 -6.39 -25.10 8.17
CA ASP A 41 -5.93 -24.92 6.80
C ASP A 41 -7.03 -25.38 5.81
N TYR A 42 -7.51 -24.46 4.99
CA TYR A 42 -8.49 -24.74 3.94
C TYR A 42 -7.96 -25.70 2.87
N SER A 43 -6.63 -25.86 2.78
CA SER A 43 -5.96 -26.86 1.94
C SER A 43 -6.09 -28.29 2.47
N GLU A 44 -6.66 -28.52 3.65
CA GLU A 44 -6.97 -29.87 4.15
C GLU A 44 -8.40 -30.31 3.81
N ILE A 45 -9.18 -29.42 3.19
CA ILE A 45 -10.56 -29.70 2.79
C ILE A 45 -10.56 -30.30 1.39
N ASP A 46 -10.86 -31.60 1.32
CA ASP A 46 -10.84 -32.42 0.10
C ASP A 46 -11.63 -31.79 -1.07
N GLU A 47 -12.77 -31.15 -0.80
CA GLU A 47 -13.58 -30.49 -1.84
C GLU A 47 -12.91 -29.24 -2.42
N ILE A 48 -12.11 -28.52 -1.64
CA ILE A 48 -11.38 -27.32 -2.06
C ILE A 48 -10.15 -27.71 -2.88
N ASN A 49 -9.41 -28.73 -2.44
CA ASN A 49 -8.26 -29.26 -3.19
C ASN A 49 -8.66 -29.80 -4.56
N ARG A 50 -9.71 -30.62 -4.62
CA ARG A 50 -10.19 -31.18 -5.90
C ARG A 50 -10.69 -30.10 -6.86
N ALA A 51 -11.27 -29.02 -6.32
CA ALA A 51 -11.67 -27.87 -7.13
C ALA A 51 -10.47 -27.10 -7.68
N SER A 52 -9.41 -26.95 -6.88
CA SER A 52 -8.14 -26.31 -7.26
C SER A 52 -7.44 -27.08 -8.39
N ASP A 53 -7.33 -28.41 -8.28
CA ASP A 53 -6.69 -29.26 -9.29
C ASP A 53 -7.43 -29.26 -10.65
N THR A 54 -8.74 -28.98 -10.63
CA THR A 54 -9.57 -28.90 -11.84
C THR A 54 -9.41 -27.55 -12.55
N LEU A 55 -8.97 -26.51 -11.83
CA LEU A 55 -8.82 -25.15 -12.33
C LEU A 55 -7.32 -24.80 -12.48
N ASN A 56 -6.71 -25.24 -13.58
CA ASN A 56 -5.41 -24.68 -13.98
C ASN A 56 -5.61 -23.22 -14.43
N PHE A 57 -5.43 -22.27 -13.52
CA PHE A 57 -5.44 -20.84 -13.83
C PHE A 57 -4.24 -20.47 -14.69
N TYR A 58 -4.38 -20.56 -16.02
CA TYR A 58 -3.46 -19.89 -16.92
C TYR A 58 -3.82 -18.40 -16.96
N ARG A 59 -3.03 -17.56 -16.28
CA ARG A 59 -3.15 -16.10 -16.34
C ARG A 59 -2.68 -15.62 -17.71
N ALA A 60 -3.57 -15.61 -18.70
CA ALA A 60 -3.34 -14.92 -19.97
C ALA A 60 -3.84 -13.47 -19.86
N GLY A 61 -2.92 -12.52 -19.69
CA GLY A 61 -3.22 -11.09 -19.71
C GLY A 61 -2.86 -10.49 -21.08
N PHE A 62 -3.78 -9.73 -21.67
CA PHE A 62 -3.46 -8.82 -22.78
C PHE A 62 -3.33 -7.40 -22.24
N VAL A 63 -2.20 -6.76 -22.55
CA VAL A 63 -1.91 -5.37 -22.19
C VAL A 63 -2.42 -4.47 -23.32
N ASN A 64 -3.34 -3.55 -23.03
CA ASN A 64 -3.69 -2.45 -23.92
C ASN A 64 -3.25 -1.10 -23.33
N SER A 65 -3.35 -0.01 -24.11
CA SER A 65 -2.93 1.34 -23.68
C SER A 65 -3.65 1.87 -22.43
N ASN A 66 -4.80 1.29 -22.06
CA ASN A 66 -5.58 1.62 -20.87
C ASN A 66 -5.34 0.61 -19.72
N SER A 67 -4.53 -0.45 -19.94
CA SER A 67 -4.16 -1.43 -18.90
C SER A 67 -3.04 -0.94 -17.97
N LEU A 68 -2.48 0.24 -18.21
CA LEU A 68 -1.41 0.82 -17.40
C LEU A 68 -1.90 1.46 -16.08
N THR A 69 -3.20 1.59 -15.88
CA THR A 69 -3.78 2.17 -14.67
C THR A 69 -4.93 1.32 -14.17
N MET A 70 -4.93 0.97 -12.88
CA MET A 70 -6.11 0.36 -12.27
C MET A 70 -7.33 1.28 -12.44
N PRO A 71 -8.51 0.75 -12.78
CA PRO A 71 -9.73 1.55 -12.78
C PRO A 71 -9.95 2.11 -11.37
N PHE A 72 -10.13 3.42 -11.27
CA PHE A 72 -10.38 4.12 -10.01
C PHE A 72 -11.73 3.66 -9.45
N LYS A 73 -11.75 2.60 -8.64
CA LYS A 73 -12.93 2.26 -7.84
C LYS A 73 -13.08 3.36 -6.80
N ARG A 74 -14.04 4.27 -7.01
CA ARG A 74 -14.58 5.09 -5.92
C ARG A 74 -15.27 4.16 -4.94
N THR A 75 -14.53 3.61 -3.99
CA THR A 75 -15.11 3.10 -2.75
C THR A 75 -15.75 4.30 -2.07
N ARG A 76 -17.09 4.32 -1.96
CA ARG A 76 -17.72 5.15 -0.94
C ARG A 76 -17.15 4.67 0.38
N SER A 77 -16.49 5.57 1.12
CA SER A 77 -16.16 5.33 2.52
C SER A 77 -17.43 4.90 3.21
N PHE A 78 -17.50 3.67 3.68
CA PHE A 78 -18.52 3.24 4.60
C PHE A 78 -18.03 3.71 5.96
N GLU A 79 -18.69 4.72 6.54
CA GLU A 79 -18.54 5.02 7.97
C GLU A 79 -19.16 3.84 8.73
N SER A 80 -18.36 2.80 8.97
CA SER A 80 -18.66 1.83 10.02
C SER A 80 -18.29 2.44 11.36
N GLU A 81 -18.99 2.05 12.41
CA GLU A 81 -18.44 2.22 13.76
C GLU A 81 -17.04 1.58 13.80
N PRO A 82 -16.06 2.23 14.44
CA PRO A 82 -14.72 1.66 14.61
C PRO A 82 -14.85 0.25 15.16
N MET A 83 -14.19 -0.71 14.52
CA MET A 83 -14.06 -2.04 15.09
C MET A 83 -13.41 -1.88 16.46
N MET A 84 -14.07 -2.34 17.52
CA MET A 84 -13.46 -2.37 18.84
C MET A 84 -12.26 -3.31 18.73
N LEU A 85 -11.07 -2.77 18.98
CA LEU A 85 -9.87 -3.58 19.08
C LEU A 85 -10.04 -4.45 20.32
N ASP A 86 -9.72 -5.74 20.22
CA ASP A 86 -9.69 -6.60 21.40
C ASP A 86 -8.68 -5.99 22.39
N ASP A 87 -9.13 -5.75 23.63
CA ASP A 87 -8.32 -5.14 24.70
C ASP A 87 -7.01 -5.93 24.95
N GLU A 88 -6.96 -7.20 24.52
CA GLU A 88 -5.79 -8.06 24.59
C GLU A 88 -4.65 -7.66 23.62
N ILE A 89 -4.90 -6.85 22.60
CA ILE A 89 -3.82 -6.30 21.72
C ILE A 89 -3.05 -5.18 22.45
N PHE A 90 -3.69 -4.53 23.42
CA PHE A 90 -3.09 -3.47 24.25
C PHE A 90 -2.79 -3.95 25.67
N SER A 91 -2.45 -5.23 25.82
CA SER A 91 -1.96 -5.75 27.10
C SER A 91 -0.62 -5.08 27.43
N ASP A 92 -0.64 -4.08 28.31
CA ASP A 92 0.45 -3.53 29.15
C ASP A 92 1.86 -3.27 28.53
N ASP A 93 2.06 -3.45 27.23
CA ASP A 93 3.33 -3.19 26.56
C ASP A 93 3.42 -1.70 26.25
N GLN A 94 3.69 -0.90 27.28
CA GLN A 94 4.11 0.50 27.15
C GLN A 94 5.24 0.62 26.12
N ASP A 95 6.12 -0.38 26.01
CA ASP A 95 7.18 -0.41 25.01
C ASP A 95 6.66 -0.44 23.56
N LEU A 96 5.52 -1.09 23.30
CA LEU A 96 4.93 -1.16 21.96
C LEU A 96 4.17 0.12 21.63
N VAL A 97 3.46 0.69 22.62
CA VAL A 97 2.80 1.99 22.49
C VAL A 97 3.84 3.09 22.30
N ASP A 98 4.89 3.12 23.11
CA ASP A 98 5.99 4.07 23.00
C ASP A 98 6.76 3.88 21.69
N PHE A 99 6.93 2.65 21.21
CA PHE A 99 7.51 2.36 19.90
C PHE A 99 6.64 2.92 18.77
N ILE A 100 5.33 2.63 18.78
CA ILE A 100 4.40 3.14 17.77
C ILE A 100 4.34 4.66 17.83
N GLU A 101 4.22 5.27 19.01
CA GLU A 101 4.20 6.73 19.16
C GLU A 101 5.50 7.36 18.68
N LYS A 102 6.65 6.78 19.01
CA LYS A 102 7.95 7.25 18.54
C LYS A 102 8.06 7.19 17.01
N GLU A 103 7.64 6.07 16.40
CA GLU A 103 7.74 5.89 14.95
C GLU A 103 6.69 6.66 14.15
N THR A 104 5.51 6.87 14.75
CA THR A 104 4.46 7.69 14.15
C THR A 104 4.76 9.18 14.29
N ASN A 105 5.39 9.60 15.40
CA ASN A 105 5.78 10.99 15.63
C ASN A 105 7.02 11.40 14.85
N ALA A 106 7.98 10.48 14.66
CA ALA A 106 9.25 10.74 13.97
C ALA A 106 9.08 11.36 12.58
N TYR A 107 7.96 11.07 11.89
CA TYR A 107 7.66 11.58 10.55
C TYR A 107 6.39 12.42 10.46
N SER A 108 5.87 12.84 11.62
CA SER A 108 4.68 13.70 11.69
C SER A 108 4.92 15.07 11.03
N GLN A 109 3.85 15.80 10.73
CA GLN A 109 3.97 17.17 10.20
C GLN A 109 4.77 18.07 11.15
N ALA A 110 4.59 17.91 12.46
CA ALA A 110 5.34 18.66 13.47
C ALA A 110 6.85 18.35 13.40
N ALA A 111 7.22 17.07 13.28
CA ALA A 111 8.62 16.66 13.15
C ALA A 111 9.27 17.23 11.87
N ILE A 112 8.54 17.23 10.75
CA ILE A 112 9.01 17.83 9.49
C ILE A 112 9.22 19.34 9.64
N GLU A 113 8.30 20.03 10.32
CA GLU A 113 8.40 21.46 10.56
C GLU A 113 9.56 21.81 11.49
N GLU A 114 9.75 21.05 12.57
CA GLU A 114 10.86 21.21 13.52
C GLU A 114 12.21 20.96 12.83
N PHE A 115 12.32 19.88 12.06
CA PHE A 115 13.50 19.56 11.25
C PHE A 115 13.87 20.75 10.34
N MET A 116 12.90 21.24 9.56
CA MET A 116 13.15 22.37 8.68
C MET A 116 13.48 23.65 9.46
N MET A 117 12.79 23.93 10.58
CA MET A 117 13.08 25.11 11.42
C MET A 117 14.50 25.09 11.97
N LYS A 118 14.97 23.93 12.43
CA LYS A 118 16.34 23.73 12.91
C LYS A 118 17.36 24.06 11.83
N HIS A 119 17.18 23.57 10.60
CA HIS A 119 18.11 23.84 9.49
C HIS A 119 18.02 25.27 8.96
N PHE A 120 16.84 25.89 9.02
CA PHE A 120 16.69 27.30 8.66
C PHE A 120 17.39 28.22 9.67
N ALA A 121 17.38 27.90 10.97
CA ALA A 121 17.87 28.77 12.03
C ALA A 121 17.41 30.23 11.80
N ASP A 122 18.35 31.19 11.75
CA ASP A 122 18.09 32.61 11.46
C ASP A 122 18.10 32.96 9.96
N LYS A 123 18.45 32.01 9.08
CA LYS A 123 18.47 32.24 7.64
C LYS A 123 17.04 32.35 7.09
N LYS A 124 16.88 33.21 6.08
CA LYS A 124 15.62 33.35 5.32
C LYS A 124 15.51 32.32 4.19
N THR A 125 16.65 31.88 3.68
CA THR A 125 16.78 30.93 2.58
C THR A 125 17.90 29.96 2.88
N ILE A 126 17.64 28.68 2.63
CA ILE A 126 18.63 27.58 2.69
C ILE A 126 18.53 26.74 1.41
N THR A 127 19.53 25.94 1.14
CA THR A 127 19.56 24.98 0.03
C THR A 127 19.67 23.55 0.56
N SER A 128 19.43 22.56 -0.29
CA SER A 128 19.67 21.15 0.07
C SER A 128 21.10 20.87 0.54
N GLU A 129 22.08 21.71 0.19
CA GLU A 129 23.48 21.63 0.65
C GLU A 129 23.66 22.07 2.10
N ASP A 130 22.81 22.98 2.59
CA ASP A 130 22.86 23.48 3.96
C ASP A 130 22.24 22.48 4.96
N ILE A 131 21.57 21.44 4.47
CA ILE A 131 20.91 20.43 5.28
C ILE A 131 21.85 19.24 5.41
N HIS A 132 22.51 19.09 6.56
CA HIS A 132 23.39 17.95 6.77
C HIS A 132 22.55 16.68 7.03
N LEU A 133 22.77 15.65 6.22
CA LEU A 133 22.09 14.36 6.31
C LEU A 133 23.03 13.34 6.97
N GLU A 134 22.83 13.06 8.26
CA GLU A 134 23.67 12.12 9.01
C GLU A 134 23.06 10.71 9.02
N LYS A 135 21.73 10.63 9.09
CA LYS A 135 20.98 9.38 9.19
C LYS A 135 19.94 9.25 8.09
N LEU A 136 19.48 8.02 7.86
CA LEU A 136 18.38 7.75 6.93
C LEU A 136 17.11 8.53 7.29
N ASP A 137 16.85 8.72 8.58
CA ASP A 137 15.69 9.48 9.07
C ASP A 137 15.72 10.94 8.58
N ASP A 138 16.89 11.57 8.51
CA ASP A 138 17.06 12.93 8.00
C ASP A 138 16.72 13.01 6.50
N LEU A 139 17.09 11.97 5.75
CA LEU A 139 16.74 11.85 4.33
C LEU A 139 15.23 11.71 4.16
N ILE A 140 14.58 10.87 4.97
CA ILE A 140 13.12 10.69 4.93
C ILE A 140 12.42 12.00 5.27
N LEU A 141 12.85 12.71 6.32
CA LEU A 141 12.33 14.02 6.69
C LEU A 141 12.51 15.05 5.57
N LEU A 142 13.65 15.05 4.88
CA LEU A 142 13.89 15.93 3.72
C LEU A 142 12.96 15.62 2.54
N ILE A 143 12.71 14.35 2.25
CA ILE A 143 11.76 13.92 1.20
C ILE A 143 10.36 14.41 1.55
N LEU A 144 9.91 14.15 2.79
CA LEU A 144 8.58 14.57 3.25
C LEU A 144 8.44 16.09 3.28
N ALA A 145 9.47 16.82 3.70
CA ALA A 145 9.54 18.28 3.62
C ALA A 145 9.37 18.78 2.18
N THR A 146 10.06 18.15 1.23
CA THR A 146 9.97 18.49 -0.20
C THR A 146 8.55 18.30 -0.73
N VAL A 147 7.93 17.16 -0.43
CA VAL A 147 6.54 16.85 -0.82
C VAL A 147 5.56 17.87 -0.22
N ASN A 148 5.67 18.13 1.09
CA ASN A 148 4.79 19.09 1.78
C ASN A 148 4.99 20.53 1.28
N GLY A 149 6.22 20.91 0.95
CA GLY A 149 6.56 22.20 0.36
C GLY A 149 5.90 22.42 -1.00
N GLN A 150 5.82 21.39 -1.83
CA GLN A 150 5.13 21.46 -3.13
C GLN A 150 3.62 21.62 -3.00
N PHE A 151 3.01 21.01 -1.99
CA PHE A 151 1.58 21.19 -1.69
C PHE A 151 1.25 22.56 -1.08
N GLY A 152 2.25 23.38 -0.77
CA GLY A 152 2.07 24.77 -0.35
C GLY A 152 1.57 24.96 1.09
N LYS A 153 1.41 23.88 1.87
CA LYS A 153 0.89 23.90 3.24
C LYS A 153 1.94 24.20 4.33
N THR A 154 3.19 24.47 3.96
CA THR A 154 4.30 24.71 4.90
C THR A 154 4.64 26.19 5.06
N PHE A 155 5.47 26.51 6.06
CA PHE A 155 5.98 27.88 6.30
C PHE A 155 7.04 28.35 5.30
N TYR A 156 7.45 27.50 4.36
CA TYR A 156 8.47 27.80 3.34
C TYR A 156 7.94 27.51 1.94
N LYS A 157 8.61 28.09 0.93
CA LYS A 157 8.47 27.75 -0.48
C LYS A 157 9.67 26.93 -0.90
N ILE A 158 9.47 26.06 -1.88
CA ILE A 158 10.52 25.24 -2.48
C ILE A 158 10.65 25.55 -3.96
N ASP A 159 11.88 25.81 -4.38
CA ASP A 159 12.24 26.00 -5.79
C ASP A 159 13.26 24.93 -6.17
N TYR A 160 12.99 24.22 -7.26
CA TYR A 160 13.92 23.26 -7.84
C TYR A 160 15.06 24.00 -8.55
N ILE A 161 16.30 23.55 -8.34
CA ILE A 161 17.50 24.11 -8.98
C ILE A 161 18.12 23.09 -9.94
N ASP A 162 18.47 21.90 -9.43
CA ASP A 162 19.23 20.89 -10.18
C ASP A 162 18.88 19.46 -9.72
N ASN A 163 19.16 18.48 -10.56
CA ASN A 163 18.71 17.09 -10.40
C ASN A 163 19.64 16.28 -9.50
N SER A 164 20.91 16.67 -9.39
CA SER A 164 21.91 15.90 -8.66
C SER A 164 22.79 16.81 -7.81
N LEU A 165 22.83 16.47 -6.53
CA LEU A 165 23.70 17.02 -5.52
C LEU A 165 24.15 15.87 -4.63
N LEU A 166 25.46 15.69 -4.46
CA LEU A 166 26.01 14.78 -3.49
C LEU A 166 26.07 15.47 -2.12
N ASN A 167 25.35 14.95 -1.13
CA ASN A 167 25.34 15.42 0.25
C ASN A 167 25.63 14.25 1.19
N GLY A 168 26.89 14.16 1.64
CA GLY A 168 27.37 12.98 2.36
C GLY A 168 27.40 11.75 1.44
N GLU A 169 26.72 10.69 1.86
CA GLU A 169 26.59 9.43 1.10
C GLU A 169 25.36 9.41 0.17
N TYR A 170 24.55 10.47 0.18
CA TYR A 170 23.29 10.52 -0.55
C TYR A 170 23.36 11.43 -1.77
N GLU A 171 22.84 10.95 -2.90
CA GLU A 171 22.58 11.76 -4.09
C GLU A 171 21.12 12.25 -4.04
N ILE A 172 20.93 13.56 -3.89
CA ILE A 172 19.63 14.21 -3.74
C ILE A 172 19.46 15.34 -4.76
N PRO A 173 18.24 15.75 -5.10
CA PRO A 173 18.05 16.94 -5.92
C PRO A 173 18.40 18.22 -5.16
N LYS A 174 18.91 19.20 -5.89
CA LYS A 174 19.21 20.52 -5.35
C LYS A 174 17.95 21.37 -5.35
N TYR A 175 17.46 21.66 -4.14
CA TYR A 175 16.35 22.56 -3.88
C TYR A 175 16.81 23.81 -3.16
N ARG A 176 16.04 24.89 -3.34
CA ARG A 176 16.11 26.10 -2.53
C ARG A 176 14.84 26.21 -1.70
N PHE A 177 14.99 26.35 -0.40
CA PHE A 177 13.92 26.55 0.54
C PHE A 177 13.94 28.01 1.00
N THR A 178 12.82 28.72 0.89
CA THR A 178 12.70 30.13 1.30
C THR A 178 11.52 30.31 2.25
N LYS A 179 11.75 30.87 3.45
CA LYS A 179 10.67 31.19 4.41
C LYS A 179 9.64 32.11 3.75
N LYS A 180 8.36 31.75 3.85
CA LYS A 180 7.26 32.66 3.51
C LYS A 180 7.32 33.80 4.53
N GLY A 181 7.48 35.03 4.06
CA GLY A 181 7.30 36.20 4.93
C GLY A 181 5.88 36.19 5.47
N LYS A 182 5.70 36.69 6.70
CA LYS A 182 4.37 37.08 7.18
C LYS A 182 3.78 38.15 6.25
#